data_AF-B1BY19-F1
#
_entry.id   AF-B1BY19-F1
#
_cell.length_a   1.000
_cell.length_b   1.000
_cell.length_c   1.000
_cell.angle_alpha   90.00
_cell.angle_beta   90.00
_cell.angle_gamma   90.00
#
_symmetry.space_group_name_H-M   'P 1'
#
loop_
_entity.id
_entity.type
_entity.pdbx_description
1 polymer ?
#
loop_
_entity_poly.entity_id
_entity_poly.type
_entity_poly.pdbx_seq_one_letter_code
_entity_poly.pdbx_strand_id
1 'polypeptide(L)'
;MGQIEIFRKHFKEVNNLSVVLSSYANTYRLLVGAAGELNNISKVRKRDLDDALDRVDEMGKIIDSILEVIKDNEEAYIKYIKLKSKFIMEKASKDIIQTEVEQDLLFENSNREEEE
;
A
#
# COMPACT_ATOMS: atom_id res chain seq x y z
N MET A 1 -24.12 -1.22 -4.14
CA MET A 1 -22.89 -2.05 -4.00
C MET A 1 -21.71 -1.52 -4.84
N GLY A 2 -21.53 -0.19 -4.99
CA GLY A 2 -20.75 0.37 -6.11
C GLY A 2 -19.25 0.62 -5.87
N GLN A 3 -18.88 1.50 -4.93
CA GLN A 3 -17.53 2.10 -4.92
C GLN A 3 -16.55 1.49 -3.91
N ILE A 4 -17.01 1.10 -2.72
CA ILE A 4 -16.15 0.48 -1.68
C ILE A 4 -15.52 -0.82 -2.20
N GLU A 5 -16.29 -1.61 -2.95
CA GLU A 5 -15.82 -2.87 -3.52
C GLU A 5 -14.78 -2.64 -4.62
N ILE A 6 -14.92 -1.56 -5.42
CA ILE A 6 -13.91 -1.16 -6.42
C ILE A 6 -12.59 -0.85 -5.74
N PHE A 7 -12.58 -0.02 -4.69
CA PHE A 7 -11.34 0.31 -3.96
C PHE A 7 -10.72 -0.90 -3.27
N ARG A 8 -11.52 -1.84 -2.77
CA ARG A 8 -11.00 -3.10 -2.19
C ARG A 8 -10.33 -3.99 -3.24
N LYS A 9 -10.97 -4.15 -4.40
CA LYS A 9 -10.40 -4.91 -5.52
C LYS A 9 -9.11 -4.26 -6.04
N HIS A 10 -9.14 -2.95 -6.24
CA HIS A 10 -7.96 -2.15 -6.62
C HIS A 10 -6.80 -2.35 -5.64
N PHE A 11 -7.06 -2.26 -4.33
CA PHE A 11 -6.03 -2.51 -3.32
C PHE A 11 -5.47 -3.93 -3.37
N LYS A 12 -6.32 -4.92 -3.63
CA LYS A 12 -5.89 -6.31 -3.79
C LYS A 12 -4.97 -6.46 -5.02
N GLU A 13 -5.29 -5.79 -6.12
CA GLU A 13 -4.45 -5.80 -7.33
C GLU A 13 -3.08 -5.16 -7.08
N VAL A 14 -3.05 -4.00 -6.41
CA VAL A 14 -1.80 -3.35 -5.98
C VAL A 14 -0.97 -4.26 -5.07
N ASN A 15 -1.60 -4.92 -4.09
CA ASN A 15 -0.90 -5.84 -3.20
C ASN A 15 -0.36 -7.08 -3.95
N ASN A 16 -1.12 -7.60 -4.92
CA ASN A 16 -0.63 -8.68 -5.79
C ASN A 16 0.61 -8.23 -6.57
N LEU A 17 0.66 -6.99 -7.06
CA LEU A 17 1.86 -6.44 -7.71
C LEU A 17 3.05 -6.38 -6.76
N SER A 18 2.86 -6.04 -5.48
CA SER A 18 3.93 -6.06 -4.47
C SER A 18 4.49 -7.47 -4.22
N VAL A 19 3.64 -8.50 -4.29
CA VAL A 19 4.08 -9.90 -4.23
C VAL A 19 4.91 -10.27 -5.47
N VAL A 20 4.44 -9.88 -6.67
CA VAL A 20 5.17 -10.10 -7.93
C VAL A 20 6.53 -9.39 -7.89
N LEU A 21 6.56 -8.11 -7.48
CA LEU A 21 7.77 -7.32 -7.31
C LEU A 21 8.79 -8.04 -6.41
N SER A 22 8.33 -8.58 -5.27
CA SER A 22 9.19 -9.33 -4.35
C SER A 22 9.81 -10.57 -5.00
N SER A 23 9.01 -11.30 -5.79
CA SER A 23 9.52 -12.43 -6.56
C SER A 23 10.57 -12.01 -7.59
N TYR A 24 10.37 -10.88 -8.26
CA TYR A 24 11.26 -10.41 -9.32
C TYR A 24 12.55 -9.83 -8.75
N ALA A 25 12.48 -9.11 -7.62
CA ALA A 25 13.66 -8.67 -6.87
C ALA A 25 14.52 -9.85 -6.41
N ASN A 26 13.88 -10.96 -5.99
CA ASN A 26 14.59 -12.20 -5.68
C ASN A 26 15.27 -12.80 -6.92
N THR A 27 14.57 -12.86 -8.06
CA THR A 27 15.16 -13.32 -9.33
C THR A 27 16.33 -12.45 -9.76
N TYR A 28 16.21 -11.13 -9.68
CA TYR A 28 17.29 -10.18 -9.97
C TYR A 28 18.51 -10.47 -9.11
N ARG A 29 18.34 -10.62 -7.79
CA ARG A 29 19.43 -10.95 -6.87
C ARG A 29 20.11 -12.27 -7.23
N LEU A 30 19.33 -13.29 -7.63
CA LEU A 30 19.87 -14.58 -8.07
C LEU A 30 20.68 -14.44 -9.38
N LEU A 31 20.19 -13.66 -10.34
CA LEU A 31 20.92 -13.39 -11.59
C LEU A 31 22.23 -12.64 -11.35
N VAL A 32 22.21 -11.63 -10.48
CA VAL A 32 23.42 -10.91 -10.06
C VAL A 32 24.43 -11.87 -9.41
N GLY A 33 23.95 -12.74 -8.52
CA GLY A 33 24.78 -13.77 -7.90
C GLY A 33 25.40 -14.72 -8.93
N ALA A 34 24.59 -15.26 -9.83
CA ALA A 34 25.03 -16.17 -10.89
C ALA A 34 26.05 -15.52 -11.84
N ALA A 35 25.84 -14.24 -12.22
CA ALA A 35 26.80 -13.50 -13.03
C ALA A 35 28.13 -13.28 -12.28
N GLY A 36 28.06 -12.99 -10.98
CA GLY A 36 29.24 -12.87 -10.11
C GLY A 36 30.01 -14.19 -9.99
N GLU A 37 29.32 -15.32 -9.83
CA GLU A 37 29.92 -16.65 -9.83
C GLU A 37 30.56 -16.98 -11.18
N LEU A 38 29.87 -16.70 -12.28
CA LEU A 38 30.35 -16.91 -13.65
C LEU A 38 31.66 -16.15 -13.92
N ASN A 39 31.76 -14.90 -13.46
CA ASN A 39 32.97 -14.07 -13.59
C ASN A 39 34.20 -14.67 -12.87
N ASN A 40 33.98 -15.48 -11.82
CA ASN A 40 35.05 -16.11 -11.05
C ASN A 40 35.52 -17.46 -11.65
N ILE A 41 34.87 -17.96 -12.70
CA ILE A 41 35.27 -19.20 -13.36
C ILE A 41 36.49 -18.95 -14.26
N SER A 42 37.58 -19.71 -14.02
CA SER A 42 38.76 -19.65 -14.86
C SER A 42 38.43 -20.02 -16.32
N LYS A 43 38.84 -19.17 -17.27
CA LYS A 43 38.58 -19.27 -18.73
C LYS A 43 37.12 -19.04 -19.15
N VAL A 44 36.30 -18.36 -18.35
CA VAL A 44 35.00 -17.89 -18.81
C VAL A 44 35.16 -17.02 -20.07
N ARG A 45 34.26 -17.17 -21.04
CA ARG A 45 34.26 -16.31 -22.22
C ARG A 45 33.62 -14.98 -21.83
N LYS A 46 34.25 -13.88 -22.23
CA LYS A 46 33.72 -12.53 -21.99
C LYS A 46 32.26 -12.39 -22.45
N ARG A 47 31.95 -12.93 -23.63
CA ARG A 47 30.58 -12.92 -24.18
C ARG A 47 29.56 -13.58 -23.25
N ASP A 48 29.90 -14.70 -22.62
CA ASP A 48 28.98 -15.42 -21.73
C ASP A 48 28.71 -14.59 -20.46
N LEU A 49 29.70 -13.83 -19.98
CA LEU A 49 29.53 -12.87 -18.89
C LEU A 49 28.68 -11.67 -19.31
N ASP A 50 28.95 -11.08 -20.48
CA ASP A 50 28.17 -9.96 -21.02
C ASP A 50 26.68 -10.36 -21.19
N ASP A 51 26.41 -11.55 -21.76
CA ASP A 51 25.04 -12.09 -21.90
C ASP A 51 24.34 -12.29 -20.54
N ALA A 52 25.09 -12.63 -19.48
CA ALA A 52 24.55 -12.76 -18.12
C ALA A 52 24.23 -11.40 -17.49
N LEU A 53 25.07 -10.39 -17.73
CA LEU A 53 24.84 -9.02 -17.26
C LEU A 53 23.67 -8.37 -18.00
N ASP A 54 23.53 -8.58 -19.31
CA ASP A 54 22.39 -8.09 -20.08
C ASP A 54 21.05 -8.60 -19.50
N ARG A 55 21.00 -9.87 -19.08
CA ARG A 55 19.82 -10.45 -18.41
C ARG A 55 19.52 -9.82 -17.05
N VAL A 56 20.56 -9.46 -16.29
CA VAL A 56 20.41 -8.74 -15.02
C VAL A 56 19.77 -7.37 -15.28
N ASP A 57 20.29 -6.64 -16.27
CA ASP A 57 19.79 -5.32 -16.66
C ASP A 57 18.34 -5.37 -17.17
N GLU A 58 18.00 -6.36 -18.00
CA GLU A 58 16.62 -6.58 -18.45
C GLU A 58 15.68 -6.82 -17.28
N MET A 59 16.07 -7.65 -16.30
CA MET A 59 15.26 -7.89 -15.10
C MET A 59 15.11 -6.62 -14.25
N GLY A 60 16.17 -5.80 -14.15
CA GLY A 60 16.12 -4.50 -13.47
C GLY A 60 15.07 -3.57 -14.08
N LYS A 61 15.02 -3.47 -15.42
CA LYS A 61 14.00 -2.65 -16.13
C LYS A 61 12.57 -3.12 -15.86
N ILE A 62 12.36 -4.44 -15.74
CA ILE A 62 11.03 -4.98 -15.41
C ILE A 62 10.64 -4.60 -13.97
N ILE A 63 11.57 -4.69 -13.03
CA ILE A 63 11.36 -4.25 -11.64
C ILE A 63 10.98 -2.77 -11.59
N ASP A 64 11.71 -1.91 -12.31
CA ASP A 64 11.42 -0.47 -12.35
C ASP A 64 10.03 -0.18 -12.90
N SER A 65 9.62 -0.89 -13.96
CA SER A 65 8.29 -0.76 -14.54
C SER A 65 7.18 -1.16 -13.56
N ILE A 66 7.37 -2.25 -12.78
CA ILE A 66 6.41 -2.67 -11.76
C ILE A 66 6.34 -1.63 -10.63
N LEU A 67 7.48 -1.08 -10.20
CA LEU A 67 7.54 -0.05 -9.17
C LEU A 67 6.79 1.22 -9.57
N GLU A 68 6.90 1.63 -10.84
CA GLU A 68 6.16 2.78 -11.37
C GLU A 68 4.64 2.53 -11.30
N VAL A 69 4.18 1.37 -11.77
CA VAL A 69 2.76 0.99 -11.69
C VAL A 69 2.25 0.96 -10.25
N ILE A 70 3.02 0.40 -9.31
CA ILE A 70 2.63 0.38 -7.88
C ILE A 70 2.48 1.82 -7.35
N LYS A 71 3.47 2.69 -7.60
CA LYS A 71 3.45 4.08 -7.14
C LYS A 71 2.22 4.84 -7.65
N ASP A 72 1.91 4.69 -8.93
CA ASP A 72 0.78 5.38 -9.56
C ASP A 72 -0.57 4.91 -9.00
N ASN A 73 -0.68 3.62 -8.67
CA ASN A 73 -1.94 3.02 -8.23
C ASN A 73 -2.15 3.09 -6.71
N GLU A 74 -1.09 3.12 -5.91
CA GLU A 74 -1.18 3.28 -4.44
C GLU A 74 -1.75 4.64 -4.05
N GLU A 75 -1.43 5.71 -4.79
CA GLU A 75 -1.86 7.06 -4.46
C GLU A 75 -3.39 7.19 -4.39
N ALA A 76 -4.10 6.56 -5.33
CA ALA A 76 -5.56 6.56 -5.37
C ALA A 76 -6.17 5.86 -4.13
N TYR A 77 -5.61 4.73 -3.72
CA TYR A 77 -6.08 4.02 -2.53
C TYR A 77 -5.78 4.77 -1.24
N ILE A 78 -4.60 5.38 -1.13
CA ILE A 78 -4.22 6.21 0.03
C ILE A 78 -5.21 7.38 0.19
N LYS A 79 -5.56 8.06 -0.91
CA LYS A 79 -6.56 9.14 -0.90
C LYS A 79 -7.92 8.64 -0.41
N TYR A 80 -8.36 7.47 -0.87
CA TYR A 80 -9.61 6.85 -0.41
C TYR A 80 -9.60 6.54 1.10
N ILE A 81 -8.53 5.92 1.61
CA ILE A 81 -8.42 5.60 3.04
C ILE A 81 -8.43 6.87 3.89
N LYS A 82 -7.71 7.92 3.48
CA LYS A 82 -7.73 9.22 4.19
C LYS A 82 -9.14 9.80 4.27
N LEU A 83 -9.88 9.82 3.15
CA LEU A 83 -11.25 10.34 3.11
C LEU A 83 -12.18 9.51 4.00
N LYS A 84 -12.10 8.19 3.90
CA LYS A 84 -12.91 7.28 4.71
C LYS A 84 -12.66 7.49 6.21
N SER A 85 -11.40 7.61 6.62
CA SER A 85 -11.03 7.86 8.02
C SER A 85 -11.57 9.20 8.51
N LYS A 86 -11.46 10.27 7.71
CA LYS A 86 -12.02 11.59 8.04
C LYS A 86 -13.53 11.53 8.28
N PHE A 87 -14.27 10.86 7.40
CA PHE A 87 -15.72 10.68 7.55
C PHE A 87 -16.09 9.94 8.84
N ILE A 88 -15.36 8.85 9.17
CA ILE A 88 -15.59 8.09 10.40
C ILE A 88 -15.35 8.99 11.63
N MET A 89 -14.26 9.75 11.64
CA MET A 89 -13.93 10.66 12.73
C MET A 89 -14.98 11.75 12.91
N GLU A 90 -15.42 12.40 11.83
CA GLU A 90 -16.47 13.42 11.89
C GLU A 90 -17.79 12.85 12.44
N LYS A 91 -18.16 11.63 12.06
CA LYS A 91 -19.35 10.97 12.58
C LYS A 91 -19.21 10.63 14.07
N ALA A 92 -18.06 10.10 14.48
CA ALA A 92 -17.78 9.80 15.89
C ALA A 92 -17.82 11.07 16.75
N SER A 93 -17.20 12.17 16.29
CA SER A 93 -17.26 13.46 16.98
C SER A 93 -18.69 13.98 17.09
N LYS A 94 -19.51 13.84 16.05
CA LYS A 94 -20.93 14.19 16.12
C LYS A 94 -21.68 13.40 17.19
N ASP A 95 -21.44 12.10 17.27
CA ASP A 95 -22.12 11.23 18.23
C ASP A 95 -21.70 11.57 19.68
N ILE A 96 -20.43 11.93 19.90
CA ILE A 96 -19.93 12.43 21.20
C ILE A 96 -20.63 13.73 21.59
N ILE A 97 -20.61 14.75 20.71
CA ILE A 97 -21.25 16.05 20.98
C ILE A 97 -22.75 15.87 21.25
N GLN A 98 -23.42 14.99 20.50
CA GLN A 98 -24.82 14.68 20.74
C GLN A 98 -25.05 14.11 22.14
N THR A 99 -24.19 13.18 22.58
CA THR A 99 -24.28 12.58 23.92
C THR A 99 -24.06 13.63 25.01
N GLU A 100 -23.09 14.54 24.84
CA GLU A 100 -22.82 15.62 25.78
C GLU A 100 -24.03 16.55 25.92
N VAL A 101 -24.61 16.99 24.80
CA VAL A 101 -25.82 17.84 24.82
C VAL A 101 -27.01 17.15 25.49
N GLU A 102 -27.20 15.85 25.26
CA GLU A 102 -28.27 15.07 25.90
C GLU A 102 -28.06 14.98 27.42
N GLN A 103 -26.82 14.83 27.89
CA GLN A 103 -26.48 14.80 29.31
C GLN A 103 -26.71 16.15 30.00
N ASP A 104 -26.31 17.25 29.36
CA ASP A 104 -26.52 18.60 29.88
C ASP A 104 -28.02 18.91 30.03
N LEU A 105 -28.83 18.56 29.02
CA LEU A 105 -30.29 18.73 29.07
C LEU A 105 -30.94 17.90 30.18
N LEU A 106 -30.48 16.66 30.40
CA LEU A 106 -30.97 15.81 31.49
C LEU A 106 -30.65 16.41 32.86
N PHE A 107 -29.42 16.94 33.03
CA PHE A 107 -28.98 17.59 34.26
C PHE A 107 -29.75 18.89 34.56
N GLU A 108 -29.99 19.72 33.55
CA GLU A 108 -30.81 20.93 33.72
C GLU A 108 -32.25 20.60 34.11
N ASN A 109 -32.86 19.58 33.50
CA ASN A 109 -34.23 19.18 33.83
C ASN A 109 -34.33 18.61 35.25
N SER A 110 -33.36 17.81 35.71
CA SER A 110 -33.38 17.29 37.08
C SER A 110 -33.29 18.39 38.14
N ASN A 111 -32.47 19.43 37.89
CA ASN A 111 -32.36 20.55 38.83
C ASN A 111 -33.67 21.34 38.95
N ARG A 112 -34.44 21.44 37.87
CA ARG A 112 -35.74 22.15 37.88
C ARG A 112 -36.82 21.39 38.63
N GLU A 113 -36.79 20.06 38.60
CA GLU A 113 -37.71 19.20 39.36
C GLU A 113 -37.41 19.21 40.88
N GLU A 114 -36.18 19.51 41.29
CA GLU A 114 -35.79 19.63 42.71
C GLU A 114 -36.15 20.99 43.33
N GLU A 115 -36.41 22.01 42.51
CA GLU A 115 -36.75 23.39 42.95
C GLU A 115 -38.27 23.64 43.09
N GLU A 116 -39.14 22.71 42.66
CA GLU A 116 -40.61 22.74 42.79
C GLU A 116 -41.13 21.92 44.00
#